data_AF-A0A969P781-F1
#
_entry.id   AF-A0A969P781-F1
#
_cell.length_a   1.000
_cell.length_b   1.000
_cell.length_c   1.000
_cell.angle_alpha   90.00
_cell.angle_beta   90.00
_cell.angle_gamma   90.00
#
_symmetry.space_group_name_H-M   'P 1'
#
loop_
_entity.id
_entity.type
_entity.pdbx_description
1 polymer ?
#
loop_
_entity_poly.entity_id
_entity_poly.type
_entity_poly.pdbx_seq_one_letter_code
_entity_poly.pdbx_strand_id
1 'polypeptide(L)'
;MPTYNEVLTLVQRLSYEDQTRLLKELRLLVYAPVAVEGTDEMVSAEEIAESEAALQDYRSGRDLGLSSEALKQKLFGKKIG
;
A
#
# COMPACT_ATOMS: atom_id res chain seq x y z
N MET A 1 -28.23 -8.43 6.25
CA MET A 1 -26.88 -7.87 6.34
C MET A 1 -26.84 -7.07 7.63
N PRO A 2 -25.96 -7.41 8.60
CA PRO A 2 -25.82 -6.60 9.80
C PRO A 2 -25.37 -5.18 9.43
N THR A 3 -25.89 -4.18 10.13
CA THR A 3 -25.51 -2.77 9.89
C THR A 3 -24.15 -2.46 10.52
N TYR A 4 -23.46 -1.42 10.05
CA TYR A 4 -22.18 -0.99 10.62
C TYR A 4 -22.25 -0.82 12.15
N ASN A 5 -23.33 -0.20 12.64
CA ASN A 5 -23.54 0.05 14.06
C ASN A 5 -23.73 -1.24 14.87
N GLU A 6 -24.40 -2.25 14.31
CA GLU A 6 -24.56 -3.55 14.95
C GLU A 6 -23.22 -4.26 15.10
N VAL A 7 -22.39 -4.24 14.05
CA VAL A 7 -21.04 -4.82 14.09
C VAL A 7 -20.16 -4.09 15.08
N LEU A 8 -20.17 -2.75 15.09
CA LEU A 8 -19.40 -1.93 16.03
C LEU A 8 -19.79 -2.25 17.49
N THR A 9 -21.09 -2.37 17.77
CA THR A 9 -21.58 -2.70 19.11
C THR A 9 -21.13 -4.09 19.56
N LEU A 10 -21.07 -5.06 18.65
CA LEU A 10 -20.56 -6.41 18.95
C LEU A 10 -19.06 -6.39 19.26
N VAL A 11 -18.27 -5.64 18.49
CA VAL A 11 -16.82 -5.51 18.71
C VAL A 11 -16.53 -4.82 20.04
N GLN A 12 -17.28 -3.79 20.40
CA GLN A 12 -17.11 -3.07 21.68
C GLN A 12 -17.40 -3.94 22.92
N ARG A 13 -18.17 -5.02 22.76
CA ARG A 13 -18.46 -5.97 23.84
C ARG A 13 -17.38 -7.04 24.03
N LEU A 14 -16.43 -7.14 23.11
CA LEU A 14 -15.31 -8.08 23.20
C LEU A 14 -14.31 -7.63 24.25
N SER A 15 -13.55 -8.59 24.79
CA SER A 15 -12.39 -8.28 25.63
C SER A 15 -11.32 -7.53 24.81
N TYR A 16 -10.44 -6.78 25.47
CA TYR A 16 -9.35 -6.08 24.78
C TYR A 16 -8.44 -7.04 23.99
N GLU A 17 -8.22 -8.25 24.51
CA GLU A 17 -7.45 -9.30 23.84
C GLU A 17 -8.15 -9.75 22.54
N ASP A 18 -9.46 -10.02 22.62
CA ASP A 18 -10.26 -10.44 21.47
C ASP A 18 -10.39 -9.33 20.43
N GLN A 19 -10.52 -8.07 20.84
CA GLN A 19 -10.49 -6.91 19.93
C GLN A 19 -9.15 -6.83 19.19
N THR A 20 -8.04 -7.06 19.89
CA THR A 20 -6.70 -7.05 19.30
C THR A 20 -6.50 -8.22 18.33
N ARG A 21 -6.98 -9.42 18.67
CA ARG A 21 -6.95 -10.58 17.78
C ARG A 21 -7.78 -10.34 16.53
N LEU A 22 -9.01 -9.85 16.69
CA LEU A 22 -9.90 -9.52 15.57
C LEU A 22 -9.26 -8.46 14.66
N LEU A 23 -8.64 -7.42 15.21
CA LEU A 23 -7.94 -6.41 14.42
C LEU A 23 -6.80 -7.03 13.58
N LYS A 24 -6.02 -7.95 14.16
CA LYS A 24 -4.95 -8.65 13.42
C LYS A 24 -5.51 -9.49 12.27
N GLU A 25 -6.59 -10.24 12.50
CA GLU A 25 -7.22 -11.06 11.47
C GLU A 25 -7.85 -10.22 10.35
N LEU A 26 -8.56 -9.14 10.71
CA LEU A 26 -9.12 -8.19 9.74
C LEU A 26 -8.02 -7.52 8.92
N ARG A 27 -6.88 -7.22 9.54
CA ARG A 27 -5.72 -6.68 8.82
C ARG A 27 -5.25 -7.65 7.73
N LEU A 28 -5.15 -8.95 8.01
CA LEU A 28 -4.76 -9.93 6.99
C LEU A 28 -5.71 -9.96 5.78
N LEU A 29 -7.00 -9.67 5.98
CA LEU A 29 -7.99 -9.61 4.90
C LEU A 29 -7.87 -8.33 4.06
N VAL A 30 -7.48 -7.22 4.67
CA VAL A 30 -7.32 -5.93 3.97
C VAL A 30 -6.01 -5.86 3.20
N TYR A 31 -4.94 -6.47 3.72
CA TYR A 31 -3.60 -6.45 3.13
C TYR A 31 -3.33 -7.70 2.26
N ALA A 32 -4.37 -8.33 1.73
CA ALA A 32 -4.19 -9.45 0.82
C ALA A 32 -3.49 -8.96 -0.47
N PRO A 33 -2.43 -9.65 -0.92
CA PRO A 33 -1.76 -9.30 -2.16
C PRO A 33 -2.70 -9.49 -3.36
N VAL A 34 -2.60 -8.60 -4.34
CA VAL A 34 -3.43 -8.56 -5.54
C VAL A 34 -2.64 -9.18 -6.69
N ALA A 35 -3.27 -10.09 -7.42
CA ALA A 35 -2.69 -10.66 -8.64
C ALA A 35 -2.74 -9.64 -9.79
N VAL A 36 -1.64 -9.49 -10.51
CA VAL A 36 -1.57 -8.64 -11.70
C VAL A 36 -2.15 -9.40 -12.90
N GLU A 37 -3.15 -8.79 -13.54
CA GLU A 37 -3.87 -9.41 -14.66
C GLU A 37 -2.91 -9.84 -15.78
N GLY A 38 -3.02 -11.11 -16.19
CA GLY A 38 -2.19 -11.68 -17.26
C GLY A 38 -0.79 -12.12 -16.84
N THR A 39 -0.48 -12.13 -15.54
CA THR A 39 0.81 -12.59 -15.01
C THR A 39 0.63 -13.45 -13.75
N ASP A 40 1.71 -14.14 -13.35
CA ASP A 40 1.77 -14.85 -12.06
C ASP A 40 2.27 -13.93 -10.92
N GLU A 41 2.38 -12.62 -11.17
CA GLU A 41 2.88 -11.65 -10.20
C GLU A 41 1.80 -11.29 -9.17
N MET A 42 2.21 -11.25 -7.91
CA MET A 42 1.38 -10.85 -6.78
C MET A 42 1.99 -9.61 -6.15
N VAL A 43 1.22 -8.53 -6.07
CA VAL A 43 1.66 -7.24 -5.52
C VAL A 43 1.01 -7.04 -4.15
N SER A 44 1.82 -6.71 -3.15
CA SER A 44 1.32 -6.44 -1.79
C SER A 44 0.51 -5.15 -1.73
N ALA A 45 -0.38 -5.05 -0.74
CA ALA A 45 -1.14 -3.82 -0.51
C ALA A 45 -0.22 -2.64 -0.14
N GLU A 46 0.90 -2.89 0.53
CA GLU A 46 1.94 -1.90 0.79
C GLU A 46 2.58 -1.36 -0.49
N GLU A 47 2.99 -2.23 -1.42
CA GLU A 47 3.57 -1.83 -2.71
C GLU A 47 2.58 -1.03 -3.56
N ILE A 48 1.29 -1.39 -3.53
CA ILE A 48 0.22 -0.62 -4.18
C ILE A 48 0.09 0.76 -3.55
N ALA A 49 0.09 0.85 -2.22
CA ALA A 49 -0.02 2.12 -1.51
C ALA A 49 1.18 3.05 -1.77
N GLU A 50 2.40 2.50 -1.81
CA GLU A 50 3.61 3.24 -2.18
C GLU A 50 3.54 3.74 -3.62
N SER A 51 3.06 2.90 -4.55
CA SER A 51 2.89 3.25 -5.95
C SER A 51 1.85 4.35 -6.17
N GLU A 52 0.72 4.30 -5.46
CA GLU A 52 -0.32 5.33 -5.53
C GLU A 52 0.18 6.66 -4.96
N ALA A 53 0.92 6.63 -3.85
CA ALA A 53 1.54 7.83 -3.29
C ALA A 53 2.52 8.48 -4.26
N ALA A 54 3.40 7.68 -4.88
CA ALA A 54 4.33 8.16 -5.90
C ALA A 54 3.59 8.76 -7.12
N LEU A 55 2.52 8.11 -7.57
CA LEU A 55 1.68 8.62 -8.68
C LEU A 55 1.00 9.94 -8.32
N GLN A 56 0.53 10.09 -7.08
CA GLN A 56 -0.07 11.32 -6.60
C GLN A 56 0.96 12.47 -6.51
N ASP A 57 2.17 12.18 -6.05
CA ASP A 57 3.26 13.15 -6.01
C ASP A 57 3.68 13.62 -7.40
N TYR A 58 3.73 12.71 -8.37
CA TYR A 58 3.90 13.04 -9.79
C TYR A 58 2.79 13.94 -10.32
N ARG A 59 1.52 13.55 -10.13
CA ARG A 59 0.36 14.33 -10.61
C ARG A 59 0.26 15.71 -9.98
N SER A 60 0.68 15.84 -8.72
CA SER A 60 0.67 17.12 -8.00
C SER A 60 1.90 18.00 -8.30
N GLY A 61 2.84 17.53 -9.12
CA GLY A 61 4.09 18.24 -9.43
C GLY A 61 5.05 18.36 -8.25
N ARG A 62 4.80 17.61 -7.16
CA ARG A 62 5.72 17.50 -6.02
C ARG A 62 6.91 16.62 -6.35
N ASP A 63 6.70 15.64 -7.22
CA ASP A 63 7.79 14.90 -7.84
C ASP A 63 8.38 15.71 -9.01
N LEU A 64 9.57 16.27 -8.77
CA LEU A 64 10.34 16.99 -9.79
C LEU A 64 11.04 16.04 -10.78
N GLY A 65 10.91 14.73 -10.58
CA GLY A 65 11.59 13.70 -11.33
C GLY A 65 13.10 13.68 -11.08
N LEU A 66 13.80 12.87 -11.87
CA LEU A 66 15.26 12.84 -11.90
C LEU A 66 15.77 13.61 -13.11
N SER A 67 16.84 14.40 -12.92
CA SER A 67 17.56 14.98 -14.05
C SER A 67 18.16 13.85 -14.91
N SER A 68 18.35 14.12 -16.21
CA SER A 68 18.96 13.15 -17.12
C SER A 68 20.33 12.68 -16.62
N GLU A 69 21.13 13.59 -16.05
CA GLU A 69 22.42 13.27 -15.44
C GLU A 69 22.29 12.38 -14.21
N ALA A 70 21.35 12.68 -13.31
CA ALA A 70 21.09 11.88 -12.11
C ALA A 70 20.58 10.47 -12.48
N LEU A 71 19.72 10.36 -13.49
CA LEU A 71 19.24 9.08 -14.00
C LEU A 71 20.38 8.27 -14.61
N LYS A 72 21.22 8.88 -15.45
CA LYS A 72 22.41 8.24 -16.03
C LYS A 72 23.37 7.74 -14.95
N GLN A 73 23.58 8.53 -13.91
CA GLN A 73 24.43 8.13 -12.79
C GLN A 73 23.83 6.93 -12.03
N LYS A 74 22.51 6.91 -11.81
CA LYS A 74 21.81 5.81 -11.13
C LYS A 74 21.86 4.51 -11.92
N LEU A 75 21.70 4.56 -13.24
CA LEU A 75 21.68 3.38 -14.11
C LEU A 75 23.06 2.84 -14.47
N PHE A 76 24.02 3.73 -14.71
CA PHE A 76 25.33 3.36 -15.28
C PHE A 76 26.52 3.58 -14.33
N GLY A 77 26.27 4.09 -13.12
CA GLY A 77 27.30 4.30 -12.10
C GLY A 77 28.39 5.31 -12.47
N LYS A 78 28.23 6.07 -13.55
CA LYS A 78 29.21 7.05 -14.05
C LYS A 78 28.58 8.43 -14.19
N LYS A 79 29.31 9.46 -13.76
CA LYS A 79 29.06 10.84 -14.22
C LYS A 79 29.47 10.87 -15.69
N ILE A 80 28.49 10.83 -16.59
CA ILE A 80 28.73 11.09 -18.01
C ILE A 80 28.82 12.61 -18.12
N GLY A 81 30.05 13.11 -18.24
CA GLY A 81 30.34 14.52 -18.51
C GLY A 81 30.17 14.88 -19.98
#